data_AF-U6LTK6-F1
#
_entry.id   AF-U6LTK6-F1
#
_cell.length_a   1.000
_cell.length_b   1.000
_cell.length_c   1.000
_cell.angle_alpha   90.00
_cell.angle_beta   90.00
_cell.angle_gamma   90.00
#
_symmetry.space_group_name_H-M   'P 1'
#
loop_
_entity.id
_entity.type
_entity.pdbx_description
1 polymer ?
#
loop_
_entity_poly.entity_id
_entity_poly.type
_entity_poly.pdbx_seq_one_letter_code
_entity_poly.pdbx_strand_id
1 'polypeptide(L)'
;MLLLRGIQQQLLLQQQLLLPQPSACCVQQLLQQQQQQQQQLLLRRSIHTLQGRWSTRFSRMRQQQQQQQPQQPQQPQQRQQQPQQQQQQQQQHKQQTEEERRTVLQQLLQRLDDSFKQHHFSWLPNHSQRGGGRAAKPPLQQLWDPRRQQQQQQRRQQQHWQQQQQQQQQQQQLHWQQQRLQDGAAARSFAAAAMPAPAPAAAAAAGTAAAAAAAAAAVPAVRRSEDLSATEYLFLLLRFLRSSRDWQQALEALQLLQNFGRLSSSSRSSSSSSSSTAEIPTRLAAAAAICNRYEEATAVVLSSKYFLCSAAALSVVLSLAEDLLLQGEAAAADKLFACLRQDWRQPISPSSYLLMMRAAVTPEETNIKRCIALYDDALAMGVCLPLSAHLLLLELLLTRAAAAAAAAAAPDAAAAAAAETADEPSQSEAAHAAAAAAPTAEAEAAKATADAAAAATAAAAAAEPASFTAADYMRMAKRVWAGNLVVKAFGA
;
A
#
# COMPACT_ATOMS: atom_id res chain seq x y z
N MET A 1 35.00 -34.21 -6.58
CA MET A 1 34.34 -33.33 -5.59
C MET A 1 34.54 -33.81 -4.14
N LEU A 2 34.21 -35.05 -3.78
CA LEU A 2 34.41 -35.55 -2.40
C LEU A 2 35.89 -35.76 -2.01
N LEU A 3 36.72 -36.25 -2.94
CA LEU A 3 38.19 -36.40 -2.71
C LEU A 3 38.92 -35.05 -2.60
N LEU A 4 38.51 -34.03 -3.36
CA LEU A 4 39.07 -32.68 -3.24
C LEU A 4 38.75 -32.04 -1.88
N ARG A 5 37.58 -32.39 -1.29
CA ARG A 5 37.18 -31.90 0.04
C ARG A 5 38.03 -32.50 1.15
N GLY A 6 38.43 -33.77 1.02
CA GLY A 6 39.31 -34.44 1.98
C GLY A 6 40.71 -33.84 2.02
N ILE A 7 41.30 -33.57 0.84
CA ILE A 7 42.64 -32.99 0.73
C ILE A 7 42.66 -31.55 1.30
N GLN A 8 41.61 -30.76 1.06
CA GLN A 8 41.51 -29.40 1.58
C GLN A 8 41.35 -29.36 3.10
N GLN A 9 40.66 -30.36 3.68
CA GLN A 9 40.47 -30.46 5.13
C GLN A 9 41.75 -30.91 5.85
N GLN A 10 42.57 -31.76 5.21
CA GLN A 10 43.85 -32.21 5.76
C GLN A 10 44.92 -31.10 5.71
N LEU A 11 44.91 -30.24 4.68
CA LEU A 11 45.78 -29.07 4.58
C LEU A 11 45.43 -27.98 5.60
N LEU A 12 44.15 -27.84 5.95
CA LEU A 12 43.69 -26.94 7.01
C LEU A 12 44.12 -27.41 8.41
N LEU A 13 44.15 -28.72 8.65
CA LEU A 13 44.61 -29.28 9.93
C LEU A 13 46.11 -29.15 10.11
N GLN A 14 46.92 -29.27 9.05
CA GLN A 14 48.36 -29.03 9.16
C GLN A 14 48.72 -27.55 9.42
N GLN A 15 47.95 -26.59 8.89
CA GLN A 15 48.21 -25.17 9.18
C GLN A 15 47.89 -24.76 10.62
N GLN A 16 47.03 -25.51 11.34
CA GLN A 16 46.72 -25.20 12.74
C GLN A 16 47.82 -25.61 13.73
N LEU A 17 48.78 -26.45 13.33
CA LEU A 17 49.88 -26.90 14.20
C LEU A 17 51.06 -25.92 14.29
N LEU A 18 51.08 -24.88 13.46
CA LEU A 18 52.17 -23.89 13.38
C LEU A 18 51.77 -22.48 13.87
N LEU A 19 50.56 -22.30 14.37
CA LEU A 19 50.11 -21.02 14.91
C LEU A 19 50.44 -20.91 16.42
N PRO A 20 50.94 -19.76 16.88
CA PRO A 20 51.26 -19.53 18.28
C PRO A 20 50.01 -19.72 19.14
N GLN A 21 50.18 -20.41 20.28
CA GLN A 21 49.14 -20.67 21.27
C GLN A 21 48.34 -19.38 21.55
N PRO A 22 47.06 -19.31 21.16
CA PRO A 22 46.24 -18.15 21.47
C PRO A 22 46.14 -18.01 22.99
N SER A 23 46.30 -16.79 23.49
CA SER A 23 46.18 -16.50 24.93
C SER A 23 44.85 -17.05 25.46
N ALA A 24 44.83 -17.54 26.71
CA ALA A 24 43.66 -18.17 27.31
C ALA A 24 42.37 -17.33 27.21
N CYS A 25 42.52 -16.00 27.20
CA CYS A 25 41.41 -15.05 26.96
C CYS A 25 40.80 -15.19 25.55
N CYS A 26 41.63 -15.33 24.52
CA CYS A 26 41.17 -15.51 23.14
C CYS A 26 40.45 -16.83 22.95
N VAL A 27 40.93 -17.92 23.58
CA VAL A 27 40.26 -19.23 23.54
C VAL A 27 38.91 -19.17 24.26
N GLN A 28 38.82 -18.49 25.41
CA GLN A 28 37.57 -18.33 26.14
C GLN A 28 36.55 -17.48 25.37
N GLN A 29 37.00 -16.41 24.70
CA GLN A 29 36.16 -15.58 23.85
C GLN A 29 35.67 -16.36 22.62
N LEU A 30 36.53 -17.18 22.00
CA LEU A 30 36.16 -18.04 20.88
C LEU A 30 35.16 -19.13 21.32
N LEU A 31 35.33 -19.72 22.50
CA LEU A 31 34.42 -20.72 23.05
C LEU A 31 33.05 -20.12 23.38
N GLN A 32 33.02 -18.91 23.95
CA GLN A 32 31.79 -18.18 24.23
C GLN A 32 31.07 -17.75 22.94
N GLN A 33 31.83 -17.31 21.92
CA GLN A 33 31.29 -17.03 20.59
C GLN A 33 30.72 -18.30 19.95
N GLN A 34 31.40 -19.44 20.06
CA GLN A 34 30.91 -20.72 19.55
C GLN A 34 29.64 -21.18 20.27
N GLN A 35 29.56 -21.02 21.60
CA GLN A 35 28.37 -21.38 22.38
C GLN A 35 27.17 -20.49 22.02
N GLN A 36 27.40 -19.17 21.82
CA GLN A 36 26.36 -18.28 21.30
C GLN A 36 25.92 -18.66 19.88
N GLN A 37 26.86 -19.04 19.00
CA GLN A 37 26.50 -19.53 17.66
C GLN A 37 25.64 -20.80 17.73
N GLN A 38 25.93 -21.75 18.62
CA GLN A 38 25.09 -22.95 18.78
C GLN A 38 23.69 -22.61 19.31
N GLN A 39 23.56 -21.72 20.29
CA GLN A 39 22.25 -21.30 20.79
C GLN A 39 21.44 -20.55 19.72
N GLN A 40 22.10 -19.72 18.90
CA GLN A 40 21.46 -19.03 17.78
C GLN A 40 21.07 -19.98 16.63
N LEU A 41 21.86 -21.04 16.37
CA LEU A 41 21.49 -22.08 15.41
C LEU A 41 20.25 -22.85 15.85
N LEU A 42 20.12 -23.13 17.16
CA LEU A 42 18.91 -23.75 17.72
C LEU A 42 17.68 -22.83 17.59
N LEU A 43 17.82 -21.52 17.87
CA LEU A 43 16.75 -20.53 17.67
C LEU A 43 16.39 -20.34 16.18
N ARG A 44 17.37 -20.39 15.27
CA ARG A 44 17.11 -20.32 13.82
C ARG A 44 16.36 -21.54 13.30
N ARG A 45 16.71 -22.72 13.80
CA ARG A 45 16.02 -23.97 13.43
C ARG A 45 14.57 -23.93 13.93
N SER A 46 14.29 -23.30 15.07
CA SER A 46 12.91 -23.12 15.53
C SER A 46 12.14 -22.13 14.64
N ILE A 47 12.64 -20.93 14.34
CA ILE A 47 11.87 -19.89 13.65
C ILE A 47 11.50 -20.27 12.19
N HIS A 48 12.43 -20.84 11.43
CA HIS A 48 12.15 -21.23 10.04
C HIS A 48 11.30 -22.51 9.93
N THR A 49 11.45 -23.46 10.86
CA THR A 49 10.53 -24.59 10.91
C THR A 49 9.15 -24.15 11.39
N LEU A 50 9.03 -23.16 12.27
CA LEU A 50 7.76 -22.59 12.68
C LEU A 50 7.07 -21.91 11.49
N GLN A 51 7.67 -20.94 10.80
CA GLN A 51 6.92 -20.18 9.78
C GLN A 51 6.44 -21.04 8.58
N GLY A 52 7.28 -21.96 8.09
CA GLY A 52 6.91 -22.88 7.01
C GLY A 52 5.96 -24.00 7.46
N ARG A 53 6.19 -24.59 8.64
CA ARG A 53 5.25 -25.60 9.17
C ARG A 53 3.91 -24.98 9.54
N TRP A 54 3.86 -23.71 9.94
CA TRP A 54 2.62 -23.07 10.35
C TRP A 54 1.73 -22.79 9.15
N SER A 55 2.21 -22.22 8.04
CA SER A 55 1.33 -22.02 6.87
C SER A 55 0.83 -23.34 6.27
N THR A 56 1.68 -24.37 6.27
CA THR A 56 1.32 -25.71 5.75
C THR A 56 0.39 -26.46 6.71
N ARG A 57 0.63 -26.36 8.03
CA ARG A 57 -0.25 -26.94 9.05
C ARG A 57 -1.57 -26.20 9.11
N PHE A 58 -1.62 -24.88 8.94
CA PHE A 58 -2.86 -24.10 8.83
C PHE A 58 -3.64 -24.46 7.58
N SER A 59 -2.98 -24.59 6.43
CA SER A 59 -3.66 -25.03 5.20
C SER A 59 -4.22 -26.44 5.34
N ARG A 60 -3.45 -27.37 5.96
CA ARG A 60 -3.95 -28.72 6.28
C ARG A 60 -5.05 -28.72 7.34
N MET A 61 -4.98 -27.86 8.36
CA MET A 61 -6.01 -27.77 9.39
C MET A 61 -7.31 -27.22 8.81
N ARG A 62 -7.23 -26.22 7.92
CA ARG A 62 -8.37 -25.69 7.18
C ARG A 62 -8.97 -26.73 6.22
N GLN A 63 -8.11 -27.48 5.53
CA GLN A 63 -8.53 -28.54 4.61
C GLN A 63 -9.11 -29.75 5.36
N GLN A 64 -8.55 -30.13 6.51
CA GLN A 64 -9.12 -31.16 7.39
C GLN A 64 -10.43 -30.71 8.02
N GLN A 65 -10.56 -29.42 8.39
CA GLN A 65 -11.80 -28.88 8.92
C GLN A 65 -12.91 -28.85 7.85
N GLN A 66 -12.57 -28.70 6.57
CA GLN A 66 -13.53 -28.85 5.46
C GLN A 66 -13.86 -30.33 5.16
N GLN A 67 -12.92 -31.25 5.34
CA GLN A 67 -13.15 -32.68 5.06
C GLN A 67 -13.83 -33.44 6.22
N GLN A 68 -13.81 -32.91 7.45
CA GLN A 68 -14.48 -33.50 8.60
C GLN A 68 -15.82 -32.83 8.95
N GLN A 69 -16.52 -32.24 7.99
CA GLN A 69 -17.97 -32.06 8.14
C GLN A 69 -18.68 -33.26 7.49
N PRO A 70 -18.81 -34.41 8.20
CA PRO A 70 -19.79 -35.40 7.78
C PRO A 70 -21.15 -34.70 7.78
N GLN A 71 -21.87 -34.87 6.68
CA GLN A 71 -23.28 -34.47 6.55
C GLN A 71 -24.12 -35.34 7.50
N GLN A 72 -23.96 -35.16 8.81
CA GLN A 72 -25.01 -35.54 9.73
C GLN A 72 -26.11 -34.51 9.58
N PRO A 73 -27.38 -34.92 9.48
CA PRO A 73 -28.53 -34.02 9.54
C PRO A 73 -28.64 -33.48 10.98
N GLN A 74 -27.71 -32.60 11.35
CA GLN A 74 -27.81 -31.78 12.56
C GLN A 74 -28.82 -30.68 12.27
N GLN A 75 -29.72 -30.50 13.24
CA GLN A 75 -30.81 -29.55 13.22
C GLN A 75 -30.33 -28.17 12.72
N PRO A 76 -31.15 -27.45 11.91
CA PRO A 76 -30.77 -26.18 11.28
C PRO A 76 -30.31 -25.09 12.26
N GLN A 77 -30.57 -25.25 13.56
CA GLN A 77 -30.15 -24.31 14.60
C GLN A 77 -28.64 -24.33 14.89
N GLN A 78 -27.93 -25.44 14.68
CA GLN A 78 -26.46 -25.48 14.87
C GLN A 78 -25.67 -24.90 13.68
N ARG A 79 -26.22 -24.92 12.46
CA ARG A 79 -25.55 -24.37 11.27
C ARG A 79 -25.39 -22.84 11.31
N GLN A 80 -26.23 -22.12 12.05
CA GLN A 80 -26.08 -20.66 12.17
C GLN A 80 -24.92 -20.23 13.11
N GLN A 81 -24.49 -21.06 14.07
CA GLN A 81 -23.44 -20.65 15.01
C GLN A 81 -22.01 -20.86 14.48
N GLN A 82 -21.82 -21.77 13.54
CA GLN A 82 -20.51 -22.12 13.00
C GLN A 82 -19.79 -20.97 12.25
N PRO A 83 -20.44 -20.16 11.38
CA PRO A 83 -19.76 -19.05 10.72
C PRO A 83 -19.31 -17.95 11.70
N GLN A 84 -20.06 -17.72 12.79
CA GLN A 84 -19.69 -16.70 13.78
C GLN A 84 -18.42 -17.09 14.54
N GLN A 85 -18.28 -18.36 14.94
CA GLN A 85 -17.07 -18.83 15.61
C GLN A 85 -15.84 -18.79 14.69
N GLN A 86 -16.00 -19.10 13.40
CA GLN A 86 -14.89 -19.03 12.44
C GLN A 86 -14.46 -17.58 12.15
N GLN A 87 -15.40 -16.63 12.11
CA GLN A 87 -15.09 -15.21 11.97
C GLN A 87 -14.33 -14.68 13.20
N GLN A 88 -14.71 -15.10 14.41
CA GLN A 88 -14.03 -14.72 15.64
C GLN A 88 -12.58 -15.25 15.71
N GLN A 89 -12.34 -16.51 15.30
CA GLN A 89 -10.98 -17.06 15.23
C GLN A 89 -10.11 -16.33 14.20
N GLN A 90 -10.67 -15.96 13.04
CA GLN A 90 -9.93 -15.16 12.05
C GLN A 90 -9.57 -13.77 12.58
N GLN A 91 -10.46 -13.12 13.34
CA GLN A 91 -10.17 -11.83 13.96
C GLN A 91 -9.06 -11.95 15.02
N GLN A 92 -9.10 -12.97 15.88
CA GLN A 92 -8.03 -13.21 16.86
C GLN A 92 -6.68 -13.46 16.19
N HIS A 93 -6.64 -14.25 15.13
CA HIS A 93 -5.39 -14.50 14.40
C HIS A 93 -4.85 -13.23 13.73
N LYS A 94 -5.73 -12.40 13.15
CA LYS A 94 -5.33 -11.09 12.60
C LYS A 94 -4.73 -10.20 13.68
N GLN A 95 -5.32 -10.16 14.87
CA GLN A 95 -4.82 -9.38 16.00
C GLN A 95 -3.45 -9.89 16.47
N GLN A 96 -3.26 -11.19 16.63
CA GLN A 96 -1.97 -11.78 17.01
C GLN A 96 -0.88 -11.50 15.97
N THR A 97 -1.21 -11.63 14.68
CA THR A 97 -0.26 -11.34 13.60
C THR A 97 0.13 -9.86 13.58
N GLU A 98 -0.83 -8.96 13.85
CA GLU A 98 -0.56 -7.53 13.94
C GLU A 98 0.29 -7.17 15.18
N GLU A 99 0.05 -7.83 16.30
CA GLU A 99 0.83 -7.64 17.53
C GLU A 99 2.27 -8.13 17.37
N GLU A 100 2.48 -9.35 16.86
CA GLU A 100 3.82 -9.86 16.55
C GLU A 100 4.58 -8.89 15.64
N ARG A 101 3.93 -8.41 14.59
CA ARG A 101 4.49 -7.40 13.68
C ARG A 101 4.88 -6.12 14.42
N ARG A 102 4.02 -5.60 15.31
CA ARG A 102 4.32 -4.41 16.13
C ARG A 102 5.53 -4.64 17.04
N THR A 103 5.65 -5.82 17.64
CA THR A 103 6.83 -6.15 18.47
C THR A 103 8.11 -6.18 17.65
N VAL A 104 8.09 -6.72 16.42
CA VAL A 104 9.25 -6.74 15.52
C VAL A 104 9.63 -5.31 15.11
N LEU A 105 8.67 -4.47 14.73
CA LEU A 105 8.90 -3.06 14.42
C LEU A 105 9.56 -2.33 15.59
N GLN A 106 9.06 -2.53 16.80
CA GLN A 106 9.64 -1.93 17.99
C GLN A 106 11.05 -2.42 18.29
N GLN A 107 11.33 -3.71 18.08
CA GLN A 107 12.69 -4.26 18.20
C GLN A 107 13.66 -3.65 17.17
N LEU A 108 13.20 -3.44 15.93
CA LEU A 108 14.02 -2.80 14.88
C LEU A 108 14.33 -1.34 15.24
N LEU A 109 13.34 -0.60 15.73
CA LEU A 109 13.53 0.77 16.22
C LEU A 109 14.50 0.82 17.39
N GLN A 110 14.36 -0.08 18.37
CA GLN A 110 15.26 -0.15 19.51
C GLN A 110 16.70 -0.44 19.06
N ARG A 111 16.90 -1.36 18.11
CA ARG A 111 18.24 -1.66 17.57
C ARG A 111 18.83 -0.50 16.80
N LEU A 112 18.02 0.21 16.03
CA LEU A 112 18.44 1.41 15.32
C LEU A 112 18.86 2.50 16.32
N ASP A 113 18.09 2.73 17.38
CA ASP A 113 18.45 3.64 18.48
C ASP A 113 19.75 3.21 19.20
N ASP A 114 19.89 1.92 19.52
CA ASP A 114 21.10 1.41 20.18
C ASP A 114 22.34 1.55 19.27
N SER A 115 22.18 1.37 17.95
CA SER A 115 23.26 1.61 16.98
C SER A 115 23.69 3.08 16.94
N PHE A 116 22.75 4.02 17.14
CA PHE A 116 23.05 5.44 17.27
C PHE A 116 23.77 5.72 18.58
N LYS A 117 23.32 5.15 19.70
CA LYS A 117 23.98 5.34 21.01
C LYS A 117 25.41 4.85 20.99
N GLN A 118 25.66 3.63 20.51
CA GLN A 118 27.00 3.07 20.42
C GLN A 118 27.93 3.97 19.62
N HIS A 119 27.48 4.46 18.46
CA HIS A 119 28.29 5.35 17.65
C HIS A 119 28.41 6.77 18.23
N HIS A 120 27.38 7.26 18.93
CA HIS A 120 27.44 8.56 19.60
C HIS A 120 28.44 8.53 20.77
N PHE A 121 28.55 7.41 21.49
CA PHE A 121 29.59 7.20 22.50
C PHE A 121 31.00 7.15 21.90
N SER A 122 31.16 6.64 20.67
CA SER A 122 32.47 6.67 19.98
C SER A 122 32.77 8.00 19.29
N TRP A 123 31.75 8.73 18.84
CA TRP A 123 31.89 9.95 18.04
C TRP A 123 31.96 11.21 18.88
N LEU A 124 31.31 11.26 20.04
CA LEU A 124 31.67 12.22 21.05
C LEU A 124 33.06 11.84 21.55
N PRO A 125 34.10 12.65 21.30
CA PRO A 125 35.35 12.44 22.00
C PRO A 125 35.06 12.48 23.50
N ASN A 126 35.81 11.74 24.31
CA ASN A 126 35.87 11.91 25.77
C ASN A 126 36.39 13.31 26.19
N HIS A 127 36.10 14.36 25.42
CA HIS A 127 36.31 15.77 25.75
C HIS A 127 35.17 16.26 26.63
N SER A 128 34.96 15.60 27.77
CA SER A 128 34.21 16.15 28.91
C SER A 128 34.87 17.40 29.50
N GLN A 129 36.03 17.84 28.97
CA GLN A 129 36.97 18.70 29.68
C GLN A 129 37.16 20.12 29.12
N ARG A 130 36.51 20.52 28.02
CA ARG A 130 36.45 21.95 27.64
C ARG A 130 35.02 22.43 27.65
N GLY A 131 34.67 23.08 28.77
CA GLY A 131 33.35 23.62 29.06
C GLY A 131 32.84 24.59 27.99
N GLY A 132 31.52 24.63 27.84
CA GLY A 132 30.88 25.68 27.05
C GLY A 132 29.46 25.39 26.54
N GLY A 133 28.97 24.15 26.55
CA GLY A 133 27.73 23.79 25.85
C GLY A 133 26.62 23.17 26.70
N ARG A 134 26.20 23.77 27.81
CA ARG A 134 25.11 23.26 28.68
C ARG A 134 23.68 23.70 28.28
N ALA A 135 23.47 24.37 27.14
CA ALA A 135 22.23 25.12 26.93
C ALA A 135 21.13 24.48 26.04
N ALA A 136 21.33 23.34 25.36
CA ALA A 136 20.35 22.93 24.31
C ALA A 136 19.99 21.43 24.23
N LYS A 137 19.93 20.67 25.33
CA LYS A 137 19.58 19.23 25.26
C LYS A 137 18.53 18.64 26.24
N PRO A 138 17.71 19.36 27.03
CA PRO A 138 16.74 18.66 27.91
C PRO A 138 15.43 18.13 27.28
N PRO A 139 14.78 18.74 26.27
CA PRO A 139 13.42 18.30 25.92
C PRO A 139 13.38 17.00 25.11
N LEU A 140 14.33 16.77 24.19
CA LEU A 140 14.36 15.54 23.39
C LEU A 140 14.75 14.31 24.23
N GLN A 141 15.57 14.50 25.28
CA GLN A 141 15.98 13.41 26.15
C GLN A 141 14.86 12.98 27.12
N GLN A 142 13.98 13.91 27.52
CA GLN A 142 12.78 13.58 28.31
C GLN A 142 11.68 12.89 27.49
N LEU A 143 11.54 13.24 26.21
CA LEU A 143 10.57 12.55 25.34
C LEU A 143 10.99 11.10 25.05
N TRP A 144 12.29 10.82 25.10
CA TRP A 144 12.88 9.52 24.76
C TRP A 144 13.46 8.79 25.97
N ASP A 145 12.69 8.71 27.05
CA ASP A 145 13.10 7.97 28.25
C ASP A 145 12.70 6.48 28.09
N PRO A 146 13.64 5.55 27.81
CA PRO A 146 13.31 4.15 27.52
C PRO A 146 12.57 3.46 28.68
N ARG A 147 12.77 3.94 29.92
CA ARG A 147 11.99 3.50 31.09
C ARG A 147 10.49 3.78 30.96
N ARG A 148 10.10 4.92 30.39
CA ARG A 148 8.67 5.23 30.15
C ARG A 148 8.07 4.33 29.08
N GLN A 149 8.82 4.03 28.01
CA GLN A 149 8.39 3.08 26.99
C GLN A 149 8.23 1.66 27.57
N GLN A 150 9.18 1.21 28.38
CA GLN A 150 9.13 -0.12 29.00
C GLN A 150 7.98 -0.23 30.02
N GLN A 151 7.74 0.81 30.82
CA GLN A 151 6.56 0.87 31.71
C GLN A 151 5.24 0.89 30.92
N GLN A 152 5.17 1.60 29.79
CA GLN A 152 3.98 1.56 28.94
C GLN A 152 3.76 0.18 28.32
N GLN A 153 4.82 -0.54 27.92
CA GLN A 153 4.71 -1.92 27.46
C GLN A 153 4.18 -2.85 28.56
N GLN A 154 4.70 -2.76 29.78
CA GLN A 154 4.20 -3.58 30.89
C GLN A 154 2.73 -3.28 31.20
N ARG A 155 2.30 -2.01 31.18
CA ARG A 155 0.88 -1.66 31.35
C ARG A 155 0.01 -2.20 30.23
N ARG A 156 0.47 -2.15 28.97
CA ARG A 156 -0.28 -2.73 27.84
C ARG A 156 -0.41 -4.25 27.98
N GLN A 157 0.65 -4.96 28.36
CA GLN A 157 0.56 -6.40 28.58
C GLN A 157 -0.41 -6.75 29.71
N GLN A 158 -0.40 -5.99 30.82
CA GLN A 158 -1.36 -6.21 31.91
C GLN A 158 -2.81 -5.93 31.47
N GLN A 159 -3.06 -4.85 30.72
CA GLN A 159 -4.40 -4.57 30.17
C GLN A 159 -4.86 -5.65 29.19
N HIS A 160 -3.96 -6.16 28.35
CA HIS A 160 -4.28 -7.22 27.41
C HIS A 160 -4.63 -8.53 28.14
N TRP A 161 -3.87 -8.86 29.19
CA TRP A 161 -4.15 -10.04 30.02
C TRP A 161 -5.51 -9.93 30.71
N GLN A 162 -5.86 -8.74 31.24
CA GLN A 162 -7.20 -8.49 31.79
C GLN A 162 -8.32 -8.63 30.75
N GLN A 163 -8.14 -8.08 29.54
CA GLN A 163 -9.14 -8.22 28.48
C GLN A 163 -9.32 -9.67 28.04
N GLN A 164 -8.23 -10.43 27.94
CA GLN A 164 -8.30 -11.84 27.57
C GLN A 164 -9.01 -12.67 28.66
N GLN A 165 -8.79 -12.35 29.92
CA GLN A 165 -9.48 -12.99 31.04
C GLN A 165 -10.99 -12.65 31.05
N GLN A 166 -11.36 -11.41 30.72
CA GLN A 166 -12.77 -11.01 30.57
C GLN A 166 -13.45 -11.73 29.40
N GLN A 167 -12.77 -11.88 28.25
CA GLN A 167 -13.32 -12.65 27.13
C GLN A 167 -13.49 -14.13 27.49
N GLN A 168 -12.56 -14.73 28.24
CA GLN A 168 -12.76 -16.11 28.71
C GLN A 168 -13.96 -16.22 29.66
N GLN A 169 -14.17 -15.26 30.56
CA GLN A 169 -15.36 -15.27 31.42
C GLN A 169 -16.66 -15.11 30.62
N GLN A 170 -16.70 -14.23 29.61
CA GLN A 170 -17.87 -14.13 28.74
C GLN A 170 -18.12 -15.41 27.94
N GLN A 171 -17.07 -16.06 27.44
CA GLN A 171 -17.24 -17.35 26.75
C GLN A 171 -17.72 -18.44 27.70
N GLN A 172 -17.24 -18.49 28.95
CA GLN A 172 -17.76 -19.43 29.96
C GLN A 172 -19.22 -19.12 30.32
N GLN A 173 -19.60 -17.84 30.45
CA GLN A 173 -21.00 -17.46 30.69
C GLN A 173 -21.91 -17.84 29.52
N LEU A 174 -21.47 -17.61 28.28
CA LEU A 174 -22.23 -18.03 27.09
C LEU A 174 -22.33 -19.55 27.00
N HIS A 175 -21.24 -20.27 27.28
CA HIS A 175 -21.25 -21.73 27.27
C HIS A 175 -22.21 -22.28 28.34
N TRP A 176 -22.19 -21.71 29.54
CA TRP A 176 -23.10 -22.10 30.62
C TRP A 176 -24.55 -21.71 30.28
N GLN A 177 -24.80 -20.51 29.74
CA GLN A 177 -26.15 -20.14 29.32
C GLN A 177 -26.68 -21.08 28.22
N GLN A 178 -25.81 -21.50 27.29
CA GLN A 178 -26.17 -22.44 26.23
C GLN A 178 -26.40 -23.87 26.78
N GLN A 179 -25.62 -24.30 27.76
CA GLN A 179 -25.81 -25.59 28.41
C GLN A 179 -27.13 -25.64 29.21
N ARG A 180 -27.52 -24.55 29.91
CA ARG A 180 -28.86 -24.47 30.53
C ARG A 180 -30.00 -24.61 29.53
N LEU A 181 -29.86 -24.00 28.36
CA LEU A 181 -30.88 -24.06 27.32
C LEU A 181 -31.01 -25.48 26.74
N GLN A 182 -29.90 -26.21 26.63
CA GLN A 182 -29.90 -27.61 26.18
C GLN A 182 -30.47 -28.56 27.25
N ASP A 183 -30.07 -28.41 28.51
CA ASP A 183 -30.59 -29.22 29.62
C ASP A 183 -32.10 -29.01 29.83
N GLY A 184 -32.58 -27.77 29.64
CA GLY A 184 -34.02 -27.45 29.67
C GLY A 184 -34.82 -28.06 28.52
N ALA A 185 -34.21 -28.29 27.36
CA ALA A 185 -34.86 -28.93 26.22
C ALA A 185 -34.92 -30.47 26.37
N ALA A 186 -33.86 -31.11 26.86
CA ALA A 186 -33.79 -32.56 27.04
C ALA A 186 -34.81 -33.08 28.08
N ALA A 187 -35.13 -32.30 29.12
CA ALA A 187 -36.15 -32.67 30.10
C ALA A 187 -37.57 -32.78 29.52
N ARG A 188 -37.83 -32.25 28.32
CA ARG A 188 -39.15 -32.34 27.65
C ARG A 188 -39.24 -33.45 26.59
N SER A 189 -38.18 -34.22 26.35
CA SER A 189 -38.14 -35.18 25.23
C SER A 189 -38.36 -36.64 25.63
N PHE A 190 -38.59 -36.97 26.91
CA PHE A 190 -38.89 -38.33 27.36
C PHE A 190 -40.36 -38.73 27.16
N ALA A 191 -40.85 -38.73 25.90
CA ALA A 191 -42.09 -39.39 25.53
C ALA A 191 -42.22 -39.58 23.99
N ALA A 192 -41.42 -40.45 23.37
CA ALA A 192 -41.82 -41.18 22.14
C ALA A 192 -40.73 -42.15 21.65
N ALA A 193 -40.94 -43.43 21.95
CA ALA A 193 -40.82 -44.62 21.09
C ALA A 193 -39.66 -44.77 20.07
N ALA A 194 -38.77 -45.72 20.42
CA ALA A 194 -38.27 -46.89 19.67
C ALA A 194 -38.42 -47.00 18.13
N MET A 195 -37.32 -47.36 17.45
CA MET A 195 -37.19 -48.54 16.54
C MET A 195 -35.75 -48.70 15.97
N PRO A 196 -35.33 -49.89 15.46
CA PRO A 196 -33.93 -50.34 15.36
C PRO A 196 -33.31 -50.38 13.93
N ALA A 197 -32.03 -50.79 13.90
CA ALA A 197 -31.01 -50.89 12.83
C ALA A 197 -31.35 -51.69 11.54
N PRO A 198 -30.56 -51.59 10.43
CA PRO A 198 -29.33 -52.41 10.22
C PRO A 198 -28.19 -51.72 9.38
N ALA A 199 -26.90 -51.93 9.68
CA ALA A 199 -25.90 -52.85 9.07
C ALA A 199 -25.01 -52.26 7.92
N PRO A 200 -23.75 -52.76 7.72
CA PRO A 200 -22.65 -52.04 7.05
C PRO A 200 -22.21 -52.62 5.68
N ALA A 201 -21.60 -51.78 4.82
CA ALA A 201 -20.83 -52.17 3.61
C ALA A 201 -19.75 -51.09 3.36
N ALA A 202 -18.44 -51.35 3.40
CA ALA A 202 -17.55 -52.16 2.56
C ALA A 202 -16.93 -51.42 1.33
N ALA A 203 -15.63 -51.11 1.47
CA ALA A 203 -14.51 -51.24 0.49
C ALA A 203 -14.26 -50.24 -0.69
N ALA A 204 -12.95 -49.89 -0.80
CA ALA A 204 -12.12 -49.65 -2.01
C ALA A 204 -12.34 -48.34 -2.82
N ALA A 205 -11.37 -47.65 -3.45
CA ALA A 205 -9.92 -47.76 -3.71
C ALA A 205 -9.39 -46.33 -4.08
N ALA A 206 -8.17 -45.94 -3.69
CA ALA A 206 -6.96 -45.73 -4.52
C ALA A 206 -6.97 -44.63 -5.62
N GLY A 207 -5.90 -43.81 -5.63
CA GLY A 207 -5.52 -42.90 -6.75
C GLY A 207 -4.91 -41.56 -6.30
N THR A 208 -3.69 -41.48 -5.74
CA THR A 208 -2.39 -41.19 -6.41
C THR A 208 -2.40 -40.17 -7.56
N ALA A 209 -1.88 -38.95 -7.29
CA ALA A 209 -0.96 -38.12 -8.12
C ALA A 209 -0.73 -36.79 -7.37
N ALA A 210 0.37 -36.46 -6.71
CA ALA A 210 1.78 -36.38 -7.10
C ALA A 210 2.11 -35.26 -8.12
N ALA A 211 2.58 -34.14 -7.56
CA ALA A 211 3.73 -33.32 -8.00
C ALA A 211 3.57 -32.22 -9.08
N ALA A 212 4.42 -31.20 -8.88
CA ALA A 212 4.66 -29.98 -9.66
C ALA A 212 3.67 -28.82 -9.38
N ALA A 213 4.05 -27.62 -8.94
CA ALA A 213 5.31 -26.91 -9.12
C ALA A 213 5.65 -26.05 -7.88
N ALA A 214 6.80 -26.33 -7.28
CA ALA A 214 7.48 -25.44 -6.34
C ALA A 214 8.51 -24.62 -7.11
N ALA A 215 8.07 -23.49 -7.67
CA ALA A 215 8.94 -22.43 -8.16
C ALA A 215 8.81 -21.21 -7.23
N ALA A 216 9.02 -21.43 -5.92
CA ALA A 216 9.16 -20.34 -4.97
C ALA A 216 10.59 -19.80 -5.10
N ALA A 217 10.70 -18.65 -5.74
CA ALA A 217 11.90 -17.85 -5.88
C ALA A 217 12.72 -17.84 -4.58
N ALA A 218 13.88 -18.49 -4.63
CA ALA A 218 14.87 -18.47 -3.57
C ALA A 218 15.37 -17.03 -3.43
N VAL A 219 14.77 -16.28 -2.50
CA VAL A 219 15.29 -15.00 -2.04
C VAL A 219 16.71 -15.28 -1.54
N PRO A 220 17.75 -14.68 -2.15
CA PRO A 220 19.13 -14.99 -1.82
C PRO A 220 19.35 -14.75 -0.33
N ALA A 221 19.85 -15.79 0.35
CA ALA A 221 20.19 -15.76 1.76
C ALA A 221 21.22 -14.64 1.99
N VAL A 222 20.71 -13.51 2.49
CA VAL A 222 21.49 -12.34 2.90
C VAL A 222 22.56 -12.80 3.89
N ARG A 223 23.82 -12.76 3.45
CA ARG A 223 25.00 -12.96 4.29
C ARG A 223 24.97 -11.89 5.39
N ARG A 224 24.68 -12.29 6.64
CA ARG A 224 24.70 -11.39 7.80
C ARG A 224 26.07 -11.43 8.47
N SER A 225 26.96 -10.57 8.01
CA SER A 225 27.99 -9.95 8.86
C SER A 225 27.30 -9.03 9.87
N GLU A 226 27.96 -8.80 11.00
CA GLU A 226 27.32 -8.67 12.32
C GLU A 226 26.63 -7.33 12.64
N ASP A 227 26.64 -6.33 11.76
CA ASP A 227 25.94 -5.06 11.99
C ASP A 227 25.13 -4.71 10.74
N LEU A 228 23.81 -4.93 10.80
CA LEU A 228 22.92 -4.33 9.81
C LEU A 228 23.15 -2.83 9.85
N SER A 229 23.39 -2.22 8.69
CA SER A 229 23.57 -0.78 8.65
C SER A 229 22.28 -0.09 9.10
N ALA A 230 22.39 1.13 9.61
CA ALA A 230 21.22 1.90 10.02
C ALA A 230 20.25 2.14 8.82
N THR A 231 20.77 2.17 7.59
CA THR A 231 19.95 2.21 6.36
C THR A 231 19.23 0.90 6.07
N GLU A 232 19.86 -0.25 6.31
CA GLU A 232 19.19 -1.56 6.18
C GLU A 232 18.08 -1.73 7.23
N TYR A 233 18.28 -1.24 8.45
CA TYR A 233 17.23 -1.18 9.47
C TYR A 233 16.05 -0.33 9.01
N LEU A 234 16.30 0.84 8.43
CA LEU A 234 15.25 1.67 7.85
C LEU A 234 14.49 0.90 6.75
N PHE A 235 15.18 0.20 5.86
CA PHE A 235 14.53 -0.58 4.80
C PHE A 235 13.68 -1.75 5.32
N LEU A 236 14.16 -2.42 6.37
CA LEU A 236 13.35 -3.44 7.05
C LEU A 236 12.11 -2.81 7.69
N LEU A 237 12.27 -1.65 8.33
CA LEU A 237 11.17 -0.93 8.95
C LEU A 237 10.12 -0.53 7.90
N LEU A 238 10.55 0.08 6.77
CA LEU A 238 9.68 0.44 5.64
C LEU A 238 8.90 -0.77 5.09
N ARG A 239 9.51 -1.96 5.06
CA ARG A 239 8.85 -3.19 4.59
C ARG A 239 7.73 -3.67 5.52
N PHE A 240 7.79 -3.33 6.81
CA PHE A 240 6.78 -3.74 7.79
C PHE A 240 5.69 -2.68 8.01
N LEU A 241 5.69 -1.57 7.28
CA LEU A 241 4.68 -0.52 7.41
C LEU A 241 3.33 -0.96 6.83
N ARG A 242 2.27 -0.71 7.60
CA ARG A 242 0.87 -0.93 7.19
C ARG A 242 -0.12 0.03 7.85
N SER A 243 0.28 0.74 8.92
CA SER A 243 -0.57 1.73 9.57
C SER A 243 0.10 3.10 9.56
N SER A 244 -0.73 4.14 9.66
CA SER A 244 -0.27 5.53 9.76
C SER A 244 0.70 5.76 10.93
N ARG A 245 0.49 5.07 12.05
CA ARG A 245 1.38 5.16 13.21
C ARG A 245 2.78 4.60 12.93
N ASP A 246 2.85 3.48 12.22
CA ASP A 246 4.15 2.88 11.87
C ASP A 246 4.91 3.80 10.92
N TRP A 247 4.18 4.45 10.01
CA TRP A 247 4.76 5.43 9.09
C TRP A 247 5.36 6.64 9.83
N GLN A 248 4.69 7.17 10.85
CA GLN A 248 5.27 8.22 11.70
C GLN A 248 6.59 7.76 12.35
N GLN A 249 6.65 6.52 12.85
CA GLN A 249 7.90 5.96 13.40
C GLN A 249 9.01 5.83 12.35
N ALA A 250 8.64 5.54 11.10
CA ALA A 250 9.60 5.51 10.00
C ALA A 250 10.17 6.88 9.68
N LEU A 251 9.33 7.92 9.70
CA LEU A 251 9.77 9.30 9.52
C LEU A 251 10.66 9.77 10.68
N GLU A 252 10.34 9.41 11.92
CA GLU A 252 11.22 9.66 13.07
C GLU A 252 12.59 8.98 12.88
N ALA A 253 12.61 7.70 12.48
CA ALA A 253 13.84 6.97 12.21
C ALA A 253 14.65 7.61 11.06
N LEU A 254 13.98 8.07 10.01
CA LEU A 254 14.61 8.79 8.90
C LEU A 254 15.20 10.14 9.36
N GLN A 255 14.46 10.89 10.18
CA GLN A 255 14.92 12.16 10.74
C GLN A 255 16.15 11.96 11.63
N LEU A 256 16.18 10.91 12.44
CA LEU A 256 17.37 10.54 13.21
C LEU A 256 18.56 10.25 12.27
N LEU A 257 18.36 9.42 11.24
CA LEU A 257 19.39 9.11 10.24
C LEU A 257 19.93 10.37 9.55
N GLN A 258 19.06 11.31 9.22
CA GLN A 258 19.44 12.58 8.60
C GLN A 258 20.22 13.48 9.58
N ASN A 259 19.72 13.67 10.80
CA ASN A 259 20.34 14.53 11.81
C ASN A 259 21.75 14.05 12.21
N PHE A 260 21.99 12.74 12.16
CA PHE A 260 23.31 12.15 12.40
C PHE A 260 24.19 12.07 11.14
N GLY A 261 23.77 12.64 10.01
CA GLY A 261 24.55 12.69 8.77
C GLY A 261 24.81 11.32 8.14
N ARG A 262 24.10 10.25 8.57
CA ARG A 262 24.31 8.87 8.09
C ARG A 262 23.85 8.68 6.65
N LEU A 263 22.89 9.48 6.21
CA LEU A 263 22.37 9.45 4.84
C LEU A 263 23.36 10.06 3.83
N SER A 264 24.24 10.95 4.29
CA SER A 264 25.17 11.72 3.44
C SER A 264 26.52 11.03 3.22
N SER A 265 26.53 9.70 3.11
CA SER A 265 27.77 8.91 2.99
C SER A 265 28.46 9.18 1.65
N SER A 266 29.25 10.25 1.66
CA SER A 266 30.15 10.74 0.61
C SER A 266 31.42 9.90 0.53
N SER A 267 31.30 8.58 0.70
CA SER A 267 32.43 7.67 0.49
C SER A 267 32.50 7.36 -1.00
N ARG A 268 32.98 8.35 -1.78
CA ARG A 268 33.35 8.21 -3.21
C ARG A 268 34.57 7.29 -3.42
N SER A 269 34.93 6.49 -2.44
CA SER A 269 36.09 5.61 -2.51
C SER A 269 35.69 4.24 -3.05
N SER A 270 35.81 4.14 -4.38
CA SER A 270 36.12 2.91 -5.12
C SER A 270 35.00 1.88 -5.31
N SER A 271 34.30 2.07 -6.43
CA SER A 271 33.83 1.04 -7.38
C SER A 271 32.82 -0.01 -6.86
N SER A 272 31.55 0.20 -7.24
CA SER A 272 30.56 -0.81 -7.67
C SER A 272 29.25 -1.02 -6.88
N SER A 273 28.93 -0.23 -5.84
CA SER A 273 27.68 -0.44 -5.06
C SER A 273 26.82 0.80 -4.78
N SER A 274 26.88 1.83 -5.62
CA SER A 274 26.26 3.16 -5.41
C SER A 274 24.71 3.23 -5.36
N SER A 275 23.96 2.12 -5.29
CA SER A 275 22.49 2.14 -5.37
C SER A 275 21.75 2.39 -4.06
N SER A 276 22.38 2.19 -2.89
CA SER A 276 21.59 2.02 -1.66
C SER A 276 20.89 3.30 -1.18
N THR A 277 21.49 4.48 -1.33
CA THR A 277 20.85 5.75 -0.89
C THR A 277 19.80 6.27 -1.87
N ALA A 278 20.00 6.03 -3.17
CA ALA A 278 19.04 6.41 -4.22
C ALA A 278 17.72 5.63 -4.13
N GLU A 279 17.72 4.49 -3.43
CA GLU A 279 16.51 3.71 -3.18
C GLU A 279 15.67 4.27 -2.01
N ILE A 280 16.22 5.14 -1.16
CA ILE A 280 15.49 5.66 0.00
C ILE A 280 14.22 6.43 -0.40
N PRO A 281 14.27 7.45 -1.30
CA PRO A 281 13.05 8.16 -1.68
C PRO A 281 12.00 7.23 -2.31
N THR A 282 12.47 6.30 -3.14
CA THR A 282 11.63 5.30 -3.81
C THR A 282 10.88 4.43 -2.81
N ARG A 283 11.60 3.84 -1.85
CA ARG A 283 11.01 2.96 -0.83
C ARG A 283 10.13 3.74 0.14
N LEU A 284 10.50 4.99 0.45
CA LEU A 284 9.75 5.87 1.33
C LEU A 284 8.41 6.29 0.68
N ALA A 285 8.43 6.72 -0.57
CA ALA A 285 7.21 7.05 -1.32
C ALA A 285 6.30 5.82 -1.49
N ALA A 286 6.86 4.66 -1.83
CA ALA A 286 6.10 3.41 -1.92
C ALA A 286 5.47 3.02 -0.58
N ALA A 287 6.20 3.17 0.52
CA ALA A 287 5.68 2.86 1.84
C ALA A 287 4.57 3.83 2.31
N ALA A 288 4.66 5.12 1.95
CA ALA A 288 3.59 6.08 2.18
C ALA A 288 2.33 5.70 1.40
N ALA A 289 2.48 5.32 0.12
CA ALA A 289 1.38 4.86 -0.71
C ALA A 289 0.70 3.60 -0.14
N ILE A 290 1.49 2.60 0.31
CA ILE A 290 0.96 1.39 0.97
C ILE A 290 0.18 1.73 2.25
N CYS A 291 0.55 2.80 2.95
CA CYS A 291 -0.18 3.30 4.13
C CYS A 291 -1.39 4.18 3.77
N ASN A 292 -1.78 4.26 2.49
CA ASN A 292 -2.82 5.16 1.96
C ASN A 292 -2.57 6.64 2.31
N ARG A 293 -1.31 7.09 2.34
CA ARG A 293 -0.93 8.49 2.60
C ARG A 293 -0.38 9.12 1.33
N TYR A 294 -1.23 9.28 0.32
CA TYR A 294 -0.84 9.74 -1.01
C TYR A 294 -0.29 11.17 -1.04
N GLU A 295 -0.82 12.07 -0.19
CA GLU A 295 -0.28 13.43 -0.04
C GLU A 295 1.18 13.42 0.43
N GLU A 296 1.49 12.57 1.42
CA GLU A 296 2.85 12.46 1.95
C GLU A 296 3.78 11.71 0.99
N ALA A 297 3.27 10.69 0.29
CA ALA A 297 4.00 10.04 -0.79
C ALA A 297 4.40 11.07 -1.86
N THR A 298 3.47 11.95 -2.23
CA THR A 298 3.69 13.05 -3.17
C THR A 298 4.71 14.03 -2.61
N ALA A 299 4.56 14.46 -1.36
CA ALA A 299 5.51 15.35 -0.71
C ALA A 299 6.93 14.75 -0.65
N VAL A 300 7.06 13.44 -0.39
CA VAL A 300 8.35 12.73 -0.41
C VAL A 300 8.97 12.78 -1.81
N VAL A 301 8.19 12.52 -2.87
CA VAL A 301 8.71 12.60 -4.24
C VAL A 301 9.17 14.03 -4.56
N LEU A 302 8.35 15.04 -4.27
CA LEU A 302 8.66 16.45 -4.53
C LEU A 302 9.87 16.96 -3.72
N SER A 303 10.01 16.50 -2.48
CA SER A 303 11.11 16.90 -1.59
C SER A 303 12.40 16.08 -1.76
N SER A 304 12.32 14.91 -2.39
CA SER A 304 13.45 13.98 -2.55
C SER A 304 14.68 14.62 -3.20
N LYS A 305 14.45 15.51 -4.17
CA LYS A 305 15.49 16.26 -4.87
C LYS A 305 16.31 17.14 -3.94
N TYR A 306 15.67 17.75 -2.94
CA TYR A 306 16.33 18.67 -2.00
C TYR A 306 16.96 17.93 -0.82
N PHE A 307 16.33 16.85 -0.36
CA PHE A 307 16.72 16.17 0.87
C PHE A 307 17.63 14.96 0.63
N LEU A 308 17.30 14.10 -0.34
CA LEU A 308 17.91 12.78 -0.50
C LEU A 308 18.93 12.72 -1.66
N CYS A 309 19.21 13.87 -2.29
CA CYS A 309 20.14 14.02 -3.41
C CYS A 309 19.87 13.06 -4.60
N SER A 310 18.69 12.44 -4.63
CA SER A 310 18.29 11.40 -5.57
C SER A 310 16.78 11.47 -5.77
N ALA A 311 16.36 11.43 -7.04
CA ALA A 311 14.96 11.35 -7.38
C ALA A 311 14.42 9.95 -7.10
N ALA A 312 13.13 9.85 -6.75
CA ALA A 312 12.44 8.58 -6.67
C ALA A 312 12.48 7.85 -8.03
N ALA A 313 12.42 6.51 -8.00
CA ALA A 313 12.36 5.71 -9.20
C ALA A 313 11.08 6.03 -9.97
N LEU A 314 11.23 6.24 -11.29
CA LEU A 314 10.14 6.61 -12.19
C LEU A 314 8.93 5.66 -12.07
N SER A 315 9.16 4.35 -11.90
CA SER A 315 8.08 3.37 -11.75
C SER A 315 7.17 3.64 -10.55
N VAL A 316 7.73 4.10 -9.42
CA VAL A 316 6.96 4.42 -8.21
C VAL A 316 6.22 5.74 -8.38
N VAL A 317 6.83 6.72 -9.05
CA VAL A 317 6.16 8.00 -9.31
C VAL A 317 4.98 7.79 -10.26
N LEU A 318 5.13 6.95 -11.28
CA LEU A 318 4.04 6.64 -12.22
C LEU A 318 2.92 5.82 -11.57
N SER A 319 3.25 4.81 -10.75
CA SER A 319 2.21 4.08 -10.00
C SER A 319 1.47 4.99 -9.03
N LEU A 320 2.19 5.89 -8.35
CA LEU A 320 1.58 6.86 -7.45
C LEU A 320 0.68 7.84 -8.20
N ALA A 321 1.10 8.31 -9.38
CA ALA A 321 0.27 9.15 -10.23
C ALA A 321 -1.01 8.41 -10.66
N GLU A 322 -0.91 7.14 -11.08
CA GLU A 322 -2.08 6.33 -11.43
C GLU A 322 -3.05 6.15 -10.25
N ASP A 323 -2.54 5.83 -9.06
CA ASP A 323 -3.36 5.69 -7.85
C ASP A 323 -4.07 6.99 -7.44
N LEU A 324 -3.41 8.15 -7.64
CA LEU A 324 -3.99 9.47 -7.40
C LEU A 324 -5.11 9.78 -8.40
N LEU A 325 -4.94 9.40 -9.67
CA LEU A 325 -5.97 9.57 -10.70
C LEU A 325 -7.20 8.70 -10.44
N LEU A 326 -6.99 7.47 -9.96
CA LEU A 326 -8.09 6.59 -9.54
C LEU A 326 -8.87 7.17 -8.35
N GLN A 327 -8.24 8.01 -7.52
CA GLN A 327 -8.88 8.73 -6.43
C GLN A 327 -9.53 10.06 -6.85
N GLY A 328 -9.39 10.47 -8.11
CA GLY A 328 -9.89 11.76 -8.60
C GLY A 328 -8.97 12.95 -8.26
N GLU A 329 -7.79 12.72 -7.71
CA GLU A 329 -6.84 13.77 -7.33
C GLU A 329 -5.93 14.19 -8.50
N ALA A 330 -6.53 14.63 -9.62
CA ALA A 330 -5.81 15.01 -10.84
C ALA A 330 -4.73 16.07 -10.58
N ALA A 331 -5.01 17.08 -9.74
CA ALA A 331 -4.07 18.15 -9.40
C ALA A 331 -2.79 17.65 -8.68
N ALA A 332 -2.86 16.55 -7.92
CA ALA A 332 -1.69 15.98 -7.26
C ALA A 332 -0.82 15.18 -8.26
N ALA A 333 -1.45 14.39 -9.13
CA ALA A 333 -0.78 13.70 -10.23
C ALA A 333 -0.04 14.68 -11.16
N ASP A 334 -0.62 15.86 -11.37
CA ASP A 334 -0.01 16.93 -12.17
C ASP A 334 1.24 17.51 -11.54
N LYS A 335 1.25 17.71 -10.23
CA LYS A 335 2.42 18.17 -9.49
C LYS A 335 3.55 17.14 -9.61
N LEU A 336 3.22 15.84 -9.52
CA LEU A 336 4.19 14.77 -9.73
C LEU A 336 4.75 14.79 -11.15
N PHE A 337 3.90 14.94 -12.16
CA PHE A 337 4.36 15.00 -13.55
C PHE A 337 5.20 16.24 -13.84
N ALA A 338 4.81 17.40 -13.32
CA ALA A 338 5.60 18.63 -13.41
C ALA A 338 6.99 18.44 -12.75
N CYS A 339 7.05 17.77 -11.60
CA CYS A 339 8.31 17.43 -10.94
C CYS A 339 9.17 16.48 -11.79
N LEU A 340 8.59 15.42 -12.36
CA LEU A 340 9.28 14.51 -13.28
C LEU A 340 9.87 15.26 -14.48
N ARG A 341 9.09 16.20 -15.03
CA ARG A 341 9.52 17.02 -16.17
C ARG A 341 10.66 17.98 -15.84
N GLN A 342 10.70 18.53 -14.62
CA GLN A 342 11.82 19.36 -14.17
C GLN A 342 13.11 18.55 -14.01
N ASP A 343 13.02 17.24 -13.82
CA ASP A 343 14.15 16.34 -13.72
C ASP A 343 14.48 15.68 -15.07
N TRP A 344 15.00 16.51 -16.00
CA TRP A 344 15.44 16.12 -17.35
C TRP A 344 16.43 14.95 -17.42
N ARG A 345 17.00 14.54 -16.28
CA ARG A 345 17.90 13.39 -16.17
C ARG A 345 17.18 12.06 -16.31
N GLN A 346 15.88 12.01 -16.04
CA GLN A 346 15.09 10.80 -16.19
C GLN A 346 14.36 10.83 -17.54
N PRO A 347 14.58 9.86 -18.44
CA PRO A 347 13.84 9.80 -19.69
C PRO A 347 12.36 9.54 -19.40
N ILE A 348 11.49 10.45 -19.83
CA ILE A 348 10.05 10.30 -19.67
C ILE A 348 9.57 9.26 -20.68
N SER A 349 8.93 8.21 -20.20
CA SER A 349 8.40 7.17 -21.07
C SER A 349 7.15 7.66 -21.83
N PRO A 350 6.89 7.19 -23.07
CA PRO A 350 5.65 7.50 -23.78
C PRO A 350 4.38 7.13 -22.98
N SER A 351 4.45 6.06 -22.20
CA SER A 351 3.35 5.62 -21.31
C SER A 351 3.03 6.65 -20.23
N SER A 352 4.02 7.41 -19.76
CA SER A 352 3.84 8.49 -18.79
C SER A 352 2.99 9.62 -19.37
N TYR A 353 3.24 10.01 -20.62
CA TYR A 353 2.41 10.99 -21.32
C TYR A 353 0.98 10.49 -21.53
N LEU A 354 0.82 9.23 -21.94
CA LEU A 354 -0.51 8.62 -22.08
C LEU A 354 -1.28 8.64 -20.76
N LEU A 355 -0.63 8.32 -19.63
CA LEU A 355 -1.23 8.37 -18.31
C LEU A 355 -1.72 9.80 -17.98
N MET A 356 -0.92 10.83 -18.27
CA MET A 356 -1.31 12.22 -18.06
C MET A 356 -2.39 12.72 -19.01
N MET A 357 -2.43 12.21 -20.24
CA MET A 357 -3.52 12.52 -21.16
C MET A 357 -4.83 11.88 -20.66
N ARG A 358 -4.78 10.67 -20.10
CA ARG A 358 -5.94 10.05 -19.44
C ARG A 358 -6.35 10.81 -18.18
N ALA A 359 -5.39 11.29 -17.40
CA ALA A 359 -5.65 12.16 -16.24
C ALA A 359 -6.45 13.42 -16.59
N ALA A 360 -6.14 14.00 -17.76
CA ALA A 360 -6.80 15.20 -18.26
C ALA A 360 -8.22 14.95 -18.79
N VAL A 361 -8.62 13.67 -18.87
CA VAL A 361 -9.93 13.20 -19.33
C VAL A 361 -10.59 12.50 -18.15
N THR A 362 -11.18 13.27 -17.24
CA THR A 362 -12.05 12.71 -16.22
C THR A 362 -13.48 12.66 -16.74
N PRO A 363 -14.36 11.79 -16.22
CA PRO A 363 -15.77 11.76 -16.62
C PRO A 363 -16.49 13.08 -16.27
N GLU A 364 -15.97 13.83 -15.29
CA GLU A 364 -16.52 15.10 -14.83
C GLU A 364 -16.00 16.29 -15.66
N GLU A 365 -14.73 16.26 -16.08
CA GLU A 365 -14.09 17.37 -16.78
C GLU A 365 -13.13 16.87 -17.87
N THR A 366 -13.45 17.17 -19.13
CA THR A 366 -12.56 16.90 -20.27
C THR A 366 -11.71 18.13 -20.59
N ASN A 367 -10.48 18.20 -20.09
CA ASN A 367 -9.57 19.31 -20.36
C ASN A 367 -8.76 19.07 -21.66
N ILE A 368 -9.40 19.36 -22.79
CA ILE A 368 -8.82 19.13 -24.12
C ILE A 368 -7.58 20.00 -24.36
N LYS A 369 -7.59 21.26 -23.91
CA LYS A 369 -6.43 22.17 -24.04
C LYS A 369 -5.18 21.57 -23.40
N ARG A 370 -5.35 20.94 -22.25
CA ARG A 370 -4.29 20.24 -21.55
C ARG A 370 -3.79 19.00 -22.30
N CYS A 371 -4.69 18.18 -22.85
CA CYS A 371 -4.29 17.02 -23.67
C CYS A 371 -3.44 17.46 -24.86
N ILE A 372 -3.81 18.56 -25.52
CA ILE A 372 -3.06 19.14 -26.64
C ILE A 372 -1.70 19.65 -26.15
N ALA A 373 -1.64 20.35 -25.01
CA ALA A 373 -0.37 20.83 -24.46
C ALA A 373 0.58 19.68 -24.07
N LEU A 374 0.07 18.57 -23.53
CA LEU A 374 0.85 17.36 -23.24
C LEU A 374 1.35 16.68 -24.53
N TYR A 375 0.51 16.66 -25.57
CA TYR A 375 0.85 16.10 -26.87
C TYR A 375 1.95 16.91 -27.56
N ASP A 376 1.81 18.23 -27.63
CA ASP A 376 2.80 19.13 -28.19
C ASP A 376 4.12 19.08 -27.39
N ASP A 377 4.05 18.93 -26.06
CA ASP A 377 5.23 18.72 -25.22
C ASP A 377 5.97 17.41 -25.55
N ALA A 378 5.25 16.29 -25.67
CA ALA A 378 5.87 15.02 -26.04
C ALA A 378 6.61 15.12 -27.38
N LEU A 379 5.99 15.81 -28.36
CA LEU A 379 6.62 16.10 -29.65
C LEU A 379 7.86 16.99 -29.52
N ALA A 380 7.80 18.04 -28.70
CA ALA A 380 8.94 18.93 -28.46
C ALA A 380 10.12 18.19 -27.79
N MET A 381 9.83 17.21 -26.95
CA MET A 381 10.82 16.35 -26.30
C MET A 381 11.29 15.18 -27.18
N GLY A 382 10.75 15.03 -28.40
CA GLY A 382 11.07 13.92 -29.30
C GLY A 382 10.56 12.56 -28.82
N VAL A 383 9.59 12.54 -27.91
CA VAL A 383 8.99 11.32 -27.37
C VAL A 383 7.89 10.84 -28.32
N CYS A 384 8.11 9.69 -28.95
CA CYS A 384 7.11 9.07 -29.83
C CYS A 384 5.95 8.51 -28.99
N LEU A 385 4.77 9.12 -29.09
CA LEU A 385 3.58 8.68 -28.38
C LEU A 385 3.01 7.36 -28.96
N PRO A 386 2.40 6.50 -28.12
CA PRO A 386 1.77 5.28 -28.61
C PRO A 386 0.47 5.59 -29.36
N LEU A 387 0.04 4.69 -30.27
CA LEU A 387 -1.19 4.82 -31.04
C LEU A 387 -2.42 5.15 -30.17
N SER A 388 -2.49 4.56 -28.98
CA SER A 388 -3.58 4.81 -28.02
C SER A 388 -3.68 6.28 -27.58
N ALA A 389 -2.57 7.02 -27.52
CA ALA A 389 -2.59 8.44 -27.19
C ALA A 389 -3.19 9.27 -28.32
N HIS A 390 -2.85 8.93 -29.57
CA HIS A 390 -3.41 9.58 -30.75
C HIS A 390 -4.91 9.31 -30.89
N LEU A 391 -5.34 8.07 -30.65
CA LEU A 391 -6.75 7.68 -30.69
C LEU A 391 -7.56 8.39 -29.60
N LEU A 392 -7.03 8.44 -28.37
CA LEU A 392 -7.67 9.16 -27.27
C LEU A 392 -7.85 10.64 -27.61
N LEU A 393 -6.82 11.30 -28.15
CA LEU A 393 -6.93 12.70 -28.55
C LEU A 393 -7.97 12.89 -29.68
N LEU A 394 -7.97 12.00 -30.68
CA LEU A 394 -8.94 12.05 -31.78
C LEU A 394 -10.39 11.86 -31.29
N GLU A 395 -10.62 10.92 -30.37
CA GLU A 395 -11.95 10.65 -29.81
C GLU A 395 -12.49 11.85 -29.03
N LEU A 396 -11.67 12.47 -28.17
CA LEU A 396 -12.04 13.67 -27.43
C LEU A 396 -12.43 14.82 -28.35
N LEU A 397 -11.66 14.97 -29.42
CA LEU A 397 -11.88 15.95 -30.44
C LEU A 397 -13.20 15.68 -31.17
N LEU A 398 -13.40 14.49 -31.72
CA LEU A 398 -14.65 14.14 -32.40
C LEU A 398 -15.87 14.33 -31.50
N THR A 399 -15.77 13.98 -30.23
CA THR A 399 -16.83 14.18 -29.23
C THR A 399 -17.14 15.66 -29.02
N ARG A 400 -16.11 16.53 -28.91
CA ARG A 400 -16.30 17.98 -28.79
C ARG A 400 -16.89 18.58 -30.07
N ALA A 401 -16.44 18.13 -31.24
CA ALA A 401 -16.97 18.59 -32.52
C ALA A 401 -18.45 18.22 -32.68
N ALA A 402 -18.82 16.99 -32.30
CA ALA A 402 -20.21 16.53 -32.29
C ALA A 402 -21.07 17.35 -31.31
N ALA A 403 -20.58 17.61 -30.09
CA ALA A 403 -21.27 18.44 -29.11
C ALA A 403 -21.44 19.90 -29.59
N ALA A 404 -20.44 20.48 -30.24
CA ALA A 404 -20.51 21.82 -30.82
C ALA A 404 -21.51 21.89 -31.98
N ALA A 405 -21.56 20.86 -32.85
CA ALA A 405 -22.54 20.77 -33.92
C ALA A 405 -23.97 20.63 -33.38
N ALA A 406 -24.17 19.83 -32.33
CA ALA A 406 -25.47 19.70 -31.66
C ALA A 406 -25.92 21.03 -31.01
N ALA A 407 -25.00 21.75 -30.37
CA ALA A 407 -25.28 23.07 -29.80
C ALA A 407 -25.63 24.12 -30.87
N ALA A 408 -25.00 24.06 -32.05
CA ALA A 408 -25.30 24.93 -33.17
C ALA A 408 -26.67 24.63 -33.83
N ALA A 409 -27.17 23.40 -33.74
CA ALA A 409 -28.48 23.01 -34.26
C ALA A 409 -29.65 23.30 -33.29
N ALA A 410 -29.38 23.43 -31.99
CA ALA A 410 -30.38 23.73 -30.97
C ALA A 410 -31.17 25.05 -31.18
N PRO A 411 -30.57 26.19 -31.60
CA PRO A 411 -31.34 27.42 -31.81
C PRO A 411 -32.39 27.30 -32.92
N ASP A 412 -32.11 26.53 -33.98
CA ASP A 412 -33.07 26.34 -35.08
C ASP A 412 -34.26 25.47 -34.64
N ALA A 413 -34.01 24.47 -33.78
CA ALA A 413 -35.08 23.65 -33.20
C ALA A 413 -35.95 24.44 -32.21
N ALA A 414 -35.35 25.32 -31.39
CA ALA A 414 -36.09 26.20 -30.50
C ALA A 414 -36.92 27.25 -31.26
N ALA A 415 -36.38 27.80 -32.35
CA ALA A 415 -37.12 28.70 -33.24
C ALA A 415 -38.29 27.98 -33.95
N ALA A 416 -38.10 26.72 -34.37
CA ALA A 416 -39.17 25.91 -34.96
C ALA A 416 -40.28 25.57 -33.93
N ALA A 417 -39.93 25.21 -32.70
CA ALA A 417 -40.91 24.93 -31.64
C ALA A 417 -41.67 26.20 -31.18
N ALA A 418 -41.03 27.37 -31.20
CA ALA A 418 -41.71 28.64 -30.94
C ALA A 418 -42.70 29.04 -32.06
N ALA A 419 -42.46 28.60 -33.30
CA ALA A 419 -43.39 28.82 -34.40
C ALA A 419 -44.64 27.92 -34.32
N GLU A 420 -44.53 26.69 -33.80
CA GLU A 420 -45.69 25.79 -33.62
C GLU A 420 -46.60 26.16 -32.44
N THR A 421 -46.10 26.91 -31.45
CA THR A 421 -46.90 27.33 -30.27
C THR A 421 -47.65 28.65 -30.47
N ALA A 422 -47.46 29.33 -31.61
CA ALA A 422 -48.12 30.60 -31.90
C ALA A 422 -49.51 30.44 -32.54
N ASP A 423 -50.01 29.21 -32.76
CA ASP A 423 -51.27 28.94 -33.50
C ASP A 423 -52.31 28.14 -32.70
N GLU A 424 -52.31 28.26 -31.36
CA GLU A 424 -53.43 27.82 -30.51
C GLU A 424 -54.32 29.02 -30.15
N PRO A 425 -55.50 29.18 -30.78
CA PRO A 425 -56.44 30.24 -30.47
C PRO A 425 -57.14 30.03 -29.13
N SER A 426 -56.98 31.02 -28.26
CA SER A 426 -57.69 31.30 -27.03
C SER A 426 -59.13 30.76 -26.97
N GLN A 427 -59.37 29.72 -26.17
CA GLN A 427 -60.69 29.43 -25.62
C GLN A 427 -60.66 29.13 -24.12
N SER A 428 -61.56 29.83 -23.43
CA SER A 428 -62.02 29.68 -22.05
C SER A 428 -61.23 30.37 -20.92
N GLU A 429 -61.56 31.65 -20.75
CA GLU A 429 -61.91 32.18 -19.43
C GLU A 429 -62.99 31.28 -18.78
N ALA A 430 -62.71 30.78 -17.58
CA ALA A 430 -63.64 30.63 -16.44
C ALA A 430 -63.31 29.39 -15.60
N ALA A 431 -62.58 29.61 -14.49
CA ALA A 431 -62.88 29.00 -13.19
C ALA A 431 -61.83 29.45 -12.17
N HIS A 432 -62.10 30.59 -11.54
CA HIS A 432 -61.53 30.92 -10.25
C HIS A 432 -62.19 30.08 -9.15
N ALA A 433 -61.38 29.81 -8.12
CA ALA A 433 -61.73 29.52 -6.73
C ALA A 433 -62.12 28.07 -6.38
N ALA A 434 -61.16 27.32 -5.82
CA ALA A 434 -61.11 26.99 -4.39
C ALA A 434 -60.15 25.84 -4.13
N ALA A 435 -59.09 26.08 -3.36
CA ALA A 435 -58.53 25.14 -2.36
C ALA A 435 -57.24 25.72 -1.79
N ALA A 436 -57.39 26.44 -0.68
CA ALA A 436 -56.32 26.70 0.25
C ALA A 436 -56.02 25.42 1.05
N ALA A 437 -54.75 25.00 1.11
CA ALA A 437 -54.04 24.51 2.30
C ALA A 437 -52.86 23.58 1.93
N ALA A 438 -51.62 24.09 2.13
CA ALA A 438 -50.35 23.40 2.48
C ALA A 438 -49.85 22.18 1.62
N PRO A 439 -48.53 21.90 1.48
CA PRO A 439 -47.45 22.19 2.44
C PRO A 439 -46.21 22.92 1.86
N THR A 440 -45.66 23.79 2.69
CA THR A 440 -44.48 24.64 2.46
C THR A 440 -43.13 23.91 2.46
N ALA A 441 -43.08 22.57 2.38
CA ALA A 441 -41.84 21.81 2.45
C ALA A 441 -41.29 21.36 1.08
N GLU A 442 -42.15 21.14 0.07
CA GLU A 442 -41.68 20.74 -1.28
C GLU A 442 -41.23 21.92 -2.13
N ALA A 443 -41.74 23.12 -1.86
CA ALA A 443 -41.35 24.34 -2.57
C ALA A 443 -39.90 24.77 -2.29
N GLU A 444 -39.39 24.54 -1.07
CA GLU A 444 -37.97 24.80 -0.76
C GLU A 444 -37.05 23.75 -1.35
N ALA A 445 -37.46 22.48 -1.42
CA ALA A 445 -36.68 21.44 -2.10
C ALA A 445 -36.61 21.70 -3.62
N ALA A 446 -37.72 22.08 -4.24
CA ALA A 446 -37.78 22.44 -5.66
C ALA A 446 -36.95 23.70 -5.96
N LYS A 447 -36.97 24.69 -5.07
CA LYS A 447 -36.15 25.91 -5.19
C LYS A 447 -34.66 25.61 -5.00
N ALA A 448 -34.28 24.76 -4.05
CA ALA A 448 -32.88 24.34 -3.87
C ALA A 448 -32.36 23.52 -5.07
N THR A 449 -33.20 22.67 -5.70
CA THR A 449 -32.82 21.98 -6.94
C THR A 449 -32.75 22.93 -8.14
N ALA A 450 -33.62 23.94 -8.21
CA ALA A 450 -33.57 24.95 -9.27
C ALA A 450 -32.36 25.87 -9.12
N ASP A 451 -32.01 26.26 -7.89
CA ASP A 451 -30.83 27.10 -7.60
C ASP A 451 -29.53 26.31 -7.79
N ALA A 452 -29.50 25.00 -7.50
CA ALA A 452 -28.36 24.14 -7.82
C ALA A 452 -28.21 23.90 -9.34
N ALA A 453 -29.31 23.73 -10.06
CA ALA A 453 -29.31 23.63 -11.52
C ALA A 453 -28.91 24.95 -12.19
N ALA A 454 -29.34 26.09 -11.65
CA ALA A 454 -28.96 27.44 -12.07
C ALA A 454 -27.49 27.73 -11.78
N ALA A 455 -26.95 27.27 -10.64
CA ALA A 455 -25.53 27.39 -10.31
C ALA A 455 -24.65 26.50 -11.22
N ALA A 456 -25.11 25.29 -11.56
CA ALA A 456 -24.41 24.41 -12.49
C ALA A 456 -24.43 24.96 -13.94
N THR A 457 -25.55 25.55 -14.37
CA THR A 457 -25.65 26.20 -15.69
C THR A 457 -24.87 27.52 -15.74
N ALA A 458 -24.83 28.30 -14.64
CA ALA A 458 -24.00 29.50 -14.53
C ALA A 458 -22.50 29.17 -14.50
N ALA A 459 -22.09 28.08 -13.85
CA ALA A 459 -20.71 27.59 -13.88
C ALA A 459 -20.30 27.08 -15.29
N ALA A 460 -21.23 26.44 -16.01
CA ALA A 460 -21.02 26.06 -17.41
C ALA A 460 -20.98 27.26 -18.37
N ALA A 461 -21.70 28.34 -18.07
CA ALA A 461 -21.71 29.57 -18.86
C ALA A 461 -20.51 30.49 -18.58
N ALA A 462 -19.92 30.46 -17.39
CA ALA A 462 -18.76 31.27 -17.01
C ALA A 462 -17.42 30.71 -17.54
N ALA A 463 -17.39 29.45 -17.97
CA ALA A 463 -16.25 28.90 -18.69
C ALA A 463 -16.28 29.39 -20.15
N GLU A 464 -15.80 30.61 -20.41
CA GLU A 464 -15.67 31.13 -21.77
C GLU A 464 -14.99 30.07 -22.66
N PRO A 465 -15.72 29.53 -23.66
CA PRO A 465 -15.11 28.59 -24.57
C PRO A 465 -14.20 29.41 -25.47
N ALA A 466 -12.91 29.45 -25.14
CA ALA A 466 -11.91 29.80 -26.14
C ALA A 466 -12.21 28.89 -27.35
N SER A 467 -12.71 29.51 -28.42
CA SER A 467 -13.32 28.83 -29.55
C SER A 467 -12.22 28.08 -30.28
N PHE A 468 -12.13 26.78 -30.00
CA PHE A 468 -11.24 25.91 -30.74
C PHE A 468 -11.83 25.76 -32.14
N THR A 469 -11.21 26.42 -33.12
CA THR A 469 -11.78 26.55 -34.46
C THR A 469 -11.57 25.26 -35.26
N ALA A 470 -12.38 25.05 -36.31
CA ALA A 470 -12.15 23.96 -37.27
C ALA A 470 -10.74 24.02 -37.90
N ALA A 471 -10.14 25.21 -37.99
CA ALA A 471 -8.77 25.38 -38.46
C ALA A 471 -7.73 24.79 -37.50
N ASP A 472 -7.99 24.82 -36.19
CA ASP A 472 -7.10 24.23 -35.19
C ASP A 472 -7.16 22.70 -35.24
N TYR A 473 -8.33 22.12 -35.53
CA TYR A 473 -8.49 20.70 -35.84
C TYR A 473 -7.65 20.26 -37.02
N MET A 474 -7.79 20.95 -38.16
CA MET A 474 -7.07 20.60 -39.38
C MET A 474 -5.55 20.74 -39.20
N ARG A 475 -5.11 21.75 -38.44
CA ARG A 475 -3.68 21.88 -38.06
C ARG A 475 -3.20 20.69 -37.24
N MET A 476 -3.99 20.23 -36.29
CA MET A 476 -3.59 19.11 -35.43
C MET A 476 -3.62 17.76 -36.16
N ALA A 477 -4.65 17.49 -36.96
CA ALA A 477 -4.73 16.29 -37.81
C ALA A 477 -3.53 16.23 -38.77
N LYS A 478 -3.17 17.36 -39.40
CA LYS A 478 -1.99 17.44 -40.27
C LYS A 478 -0.68 17.16 -39.52
N ARG A 479 -0.53 17.62 -38.28
CA ARG A 479 0.65 17.33 -37.42
C ARG A 479 0.75 15.85 -37.06
N VAL A 480 -0.37 15.24 -36.64
CA VAL A 480 -0.43 13.79 -36.31
C VAL A 480 -0.02 12.95 -37.53
N TRP A 481 -0.50 13.32 -38.71
CA TRP A 481 -0.20 12.58 -39.94
C TRP A 481 1.24 12.79 -40.42
N ALA A 482 1.77 14.01 -40.31
CA ALA A 482 3.16 14.31 -40.66
C ALA A 482 4.16 13.61 -39.72
N GLY A 483 3.88 13.50 -38.42
CA GLY A 483 4.75 12.81 -37.46
C GLY A 483 4.96 11.34 -37.78
N ASN A 484 3.91 10.63 -38.21
CA ASN A 484 4.01 9.21 -38.59
C ASN A 484 4.84 8.96 -39.85
N LEU A 485 4.97 9.95 -40.75
CA LEU A 485 5.81 9.84 -41.95
C LEU A 485 7.29 9.98 -41.60
N VAL A 486 7.64 10.85 -40.64
CA VAL A 486 9.04 11.06 -40.21
C VAL A 486 9.58 9.83 -39.47
N VAL A 487 8.78 9.19 -38.63
CA VAL A 487 9.20 7.97 -37.91
C VAL A 487 9.44 6.80 -38.88
N LYS A 488 8.64 6.67 -39.94
CA LYS A 488 8.89 5.67 -40.99
C LYS A 488 10.17 5.94 -41.80
N ALA A 489 10.58 7.21 -41.93
CA ALA A 489 11.79 7.59 -42.67
C ALA A 489 13.08 7.39 -41.87
N PHE A 490 13.01 7.38 -40.53
CA PHE A 490 14.16 7.14 -39.65
C PHE A 490 14.28 5.69 -39.13
N GLY A 491 13.25 4.87 -39.33
CA GLY A 491 13.21 3.45 -38.93
C GLY A 491 13.52 2.45 -40.05
N ALA A 492 13.87 2.93 -41.24
CA ALA A 492 14.42 2.15 -42.36
C ALA A 492 15.85 2.63 -42.62
#